data_AF-A0A392PHA9-F1
#
_entry.id   AF-A0A392PHA9-F1
#
_cell.length_a   1.000
_cell.length_b   1.000
_cell.length_c   1.000
_cell.angle_alpha   90.00
_cell.angle_beta   90.00
_cell.angle_gamma   90.00
#
_symmetry.space_group_name_H-M   'P 1'
#
loop_
_entity.id
_entity.type
_entity.pdbx_description
1 polymer ?
#
loop_
_entity_poly.entity_id
_entity_poly.type
_entity_poly.pdbx_seq_one_letter_code
_entity_poly.pdbx_strand_id
1 'polypeptide(L)' 'EAIDSRTFGPVHMTNIVGRVLYCLRNAVDHGRVQNSPFSMQNDSPVLEVELDVDEMAKSHKA' A
#
# COMPACT_ATOMS: atom_id res chain seq x y z
N GLU A 1 -21.91 1.57 1.25
CA GLU A 1 -21.27 0.76 2.33
C GLU A 1 -20.46 -0.36 1.70
N ALA A 2 -19.48 -0.90 2.42
CA ALA A 2 -18.63 -2.00 1.96
C ALA A 2 -19.09 -3.33 2.58
N ILE A 3 -19.10 -4.39 1.77
CA ILE A 3 -19.27 -5.77 2.25
C ILE A 3 -17.91 -6.21 2.76
N ASP A 4 -17.75 -6.26 4.07
CA ASP A 4 -16.48 -6.58 4.73
C ASP A 4 -16.67 -7.59 5.87
N SER A 5 -15.63 -7.83 6.66
CA SER A 5 -15.64 -8.81 7.75
C SER A 5 -16.69 -8.54 8.82
N ARG A 6 -17.28 -7.33 8.89
CA ARG A 6 -18.43 -7.04 9.75
C ARG A 6 -19.70 -7.76 9.27
N THR A 7 -19.77 -8.07 7.99
CA THR A 7 -20.89 -8.78 7.36
C THR A 7 -20.63 -10.28 7.25
N PHE A 8 -19.42 -10.70 6.84
CA PHE A 8 -19.12 -12.11 6.55
C PHE A 8 -18.16 -12.80 7.55
N GLY A 9 -17.69 -12.09 8.57
CA GLY A 9 -16.74 -12.63 9.55
C GLY A 9 -15.29 -12.68 9.07
N PRO A 10 -14.39 -13.35 9.81
CA PRO A 10 -12.96 -13.38 9.50
C PRO A 10 -12.64 -14.22 8.25
N VAL A 11 -11.56 -13.88 7.55
CA VAL A 11 -11.06 -14.59 6.36
C VAL A 11 -9.94 -15.55 6.74
N HIS A 12 -9.96 -16.76 6.19
CA HIS A 12 -8.91 -17.75 6.41
C HIS A 12 -7.60 -17.36 5.72
N MET A 13 -6.45 -17.62 6.35
CA MET A 13 -5.13 -17.18 5.84
C MET A 13 -4.82 -17.72 4.44
N THR A 14 -5.28 -18.93 4.12
CA THR A 14 -5.10 -19.56 2.80
C THR A 14 -5.81 -18.81 1.66
N ASN A 15 -6.78 -17.95 1.99
CA ASN A 15 -7.53 -17.17 1.02
C ASN A 15 -6.87 -15.81 0.74
N ILE A 16 -5.77 -15.48 1.43
CA ILE A 16 -4.99 -14.26 1.16
C ILE A 16 -4.05 -14.55 -0.01
N VAL A 17 -4.37 -13.98 -1.16
CA VAL A 17 -3.59 -14.15 -2.40
C VAL A 17 -2.34 -13.27 -2.46
N GLY A 18 -2.30 -12.19 -1.68
CA GLY A 18 -1.19 -11.24 -1.70
C GLY A 18 -1.53 -9.95 -0.98
N ARG A 19 -0.59 -9.00 -1.02
CA ARG A 19 -0.75 -7.65 -0.48
C ARG A 19 -0.80 -6.67 -1.65
N VAL A 20 -1.71 -5.71 -1.61
CA VAL A 20 -1.74 -4.62 -2.58
C VAL A 20 -0.63 -3.63 -2.25
N LEU A 21 0.18 -3.28 -3.24
CA LEU A 21 1.05 -2.12 -3.17
C LEU A 21 0.23 -0.88 -3.54
N TYR A 22 0.27 0.11 -2.65
CA TYR A 22 -0.59 1.29 -2.75
C TYR A 22 -0.07 2.25 -3.83
N CYS A 23 -0.97 2.69 -4.71
CA CYS A 23 -0.68 3.74 -5.70
C CYS A 23 -0.88 5.12 -5.05
N LEU A 24 0.22 5.78 -4.66
CA LEU A 24 0.18 7.15 -4.12
C LEU A 24 -0.02 8.16 -5.24
N ARG A 25 -1.14 8.88 -5.23
CA ARG A 25 -1.46 9.94 -6.21
C ARG A 25 -1.20 11.36 -5.68
N ASN A 26 -1.23 11.56 -4.36
CA ASN A 26 -0.90 12.81 -3.69
C ASN A 26 -0.42 12.54 -2.24
N ALA A 27 0.32 13.46 -1.64
CA ALA A 27 0.87 13.29 -0.28
C ALA A 27 -0.12 13.60 0.86
N VAL A 28 -1.36 13.99 0.54
CA VAL A 28 -2.33 14.50 1.53
C VAL A 28 -3.33 13.41 1.95
N ASP A 29 -3.56 12.39 1.12
CA ASP A 29 -4.62 11.41 1.35
C ASP A 29 -4.37 10.49 2.56
N HIS A 30 -3.12 10.22 2.94
CA HIS A 30 -2.81 9.38 4.09
C HIS A 30 -1.61 9.91 4.89
N GLY A 31 -1.73 9.87 6.23
CA GLY A 31 -0.58 10.01 7.10
C GLY A 31 0.45 8.91 6.82
N ARG A 32 1.72 9.16 7.17
CA ARG A 32 2.82 8.23 6.93
C ARG A 32 2.54 6.87 7.59
N VAL A 33 2.17 5.87 6.79
CA VAL A 33 2.03 4.48 7.24
C VAL A 33 3.42 3.85 7.19
N GLN A 34 3.87 3.29 8.32
CA GLN A 34 5.10 2.51 8.38
C GLN A 34 4.72 1.04 8.55
N ASN A 35 4.98 0.23 7.53
CA ASN A 35 4.83 -1.21 7.65
C ASN A 35 5.93 -1.79 8.55
N SER A 36 5.75 -3.05 8.99
CA SER A 36 6.78 -3.75 9.74
C SER A 36 8.11 -3.82 8.97
N PRO A 37 9.27 -3.86 9.66
CA PRO A 37 10.57 -3.94 8.99
C PRO A 37 10.68 -5.12 8.02
N PHE A 38 10.11 -6.26 8.38
CA PHE A 38 10.09 -7.46 7.53
C PHE A 38 9.27 -7.24 6.24
N SER A 39 8.08 -6.67 6.36
CA SER A 39 7.24 -6.34 5.21
C SER A 39 7.92 -5.32 4.29
N MET A 40 8.55 -4.29 4.87
CA MET A 40 9.29 -3.29 4.12
C MET A 40 10.46 -3.90 3.32
N GLN A 41 11.19 -4.84 3.92
CA GLN A 41 12.29 -5.53 3.25
C GLN A 41 11.80 -6.36 2.06
N ASN A 42 10.68 -7.08 2.21
CA ASN A 42 10.11 -7.88 1.13
C ASN A 42 9.53 -7.02 -0.01
N ASP A 43 8.97 -5.85 0.31
CA ASP A 43 8.35 -4.96 -0.66
C ASP A 43 9.40 -4.11 -1.44
N SER A 44 10.63 -3.96 -0.91
CA SER A 44 11.69 -3.09 -1.49
C SER A 44 11.94 -3.30 -2.99
N PRO A 45 12.15 -4.53 -3.50
CA PRO A 45 12.46 -4.74 -4.92
C PRO A 45 11.30 -4.34 -5.83
N VAL A 46 10.07 -4.46 -5.34
CA VAL A 46 8.88 -4.08 -6.12
C VAL A 46 8.72 -2.57 -6.13
N LEU A 47 8.93 -1.92 -4.97
CA LEU A 47 8.90 -0.45 -4.89
C LEU A 47 9.97 0.19 -5.77
N GLU A 48 11.17 -0.38 -5.84
CA GLU A 48 12.27 0.12 -6.70
C GLU A 48 11.93 0.08 -8.21
N VAL A 49 11.03 -0.83 -8.63
CA VAL A 49 10.61 -0.96 -10.04
C VAL A 49 9.33 -0.20 -10.33
N GLU A 50 8.38 -0.20 -9.39
CA GLU A 50 7.04 0.36 -9.60
C GLU A 50 6.91 1.84 -9.18
N LEU A 51 7.80 2.34 -8.34
CA LEU A 51 7.78 3.73 -7.89
C LEU A 51 8.93 4.55 -8.49
N ASP A 52 8.55 5.57 -9.25
CA ASP A 52 9.47 6.63 -9.66
C ASP A 52 9.38 7.80 -8.68
N VAL A 53 10.35 7.87 -7.77
CA VAL A 53 10.40 8.89 -6.71
C VAL A 53 10.55 10.30 -7.30
N ASP A 54 11.24 10.44 -8.43
CA ASP A 54 11.46 11.74 -9.09
C ASP A 54 10.18 12.25 -9.73
N GLU A 55 9.38 11.37 -10.35
CA GLU A 55 8.04 11.69 -10.85
C GLU A 55 7.07 12.03 -9.70
N MET A 56 7.13 11.29 -8.59
CA MET A 56 6.32 11.59 -7.42
C MET A 56 6.63 12.98 -6.85
N ALA A 57 7.91 13.38 -6.83
CA ALA A 57 8.32 14.70 -6.35
C ALA A 57 7.85 15.85 -7.27
N LYS A 58 7.71 15.63 -8.58
CA LYS A 58 7.16 16.62 -9.53
C LYS A 58 5.68 16.89 -9.32
N SER A 59 4.94 15.95 -8.74
CA SER A 59 3.50 16.09 -8.47
C SER A 59 3.17 17.03 -7.30
N HIS A 60 4.17 17.49 -6.55
CA HIS A 60 4.02 18.50 -5.51
C HIS A 60 4.01 19.94 -6.06
N LYS A 61 2.94 20.30 -6.78
CA LYS A 61 2.50 21.70 -6.84
C LYS A 61 1.43 21.92 -5.78
N ALA A 62 1.86 22.42 -4.62
CA ALA A 62 1.01 23.26 -3.77
C ALA A 62 1.12 24.70 -4.29
#